data_AF-A0A9W6K9L6-F1
#
_entry.id   AF-A0A9W6K9L6-F1
#
_cell.length_a   1.000
_cell.length_b   1.000
_cell.length_c   1.000
_cell.angle_alpha   90.00
_cell.angle_beta   90.00
_cell.angle_gamma   90.00
#
_symmetry.space_group_name_H-M   'P 1'
#
loop_
_entity.id
_entity.type
_entity.pdbx_description
1 polymer ?
#
loop_
_entity_poly.entity_id
_entity_poly.type
_entity_poly.pdbx_seq_one_letter_code
_entity_poly.pdbx_strand_id
1 'polypeptide(L)' 'MANTNNERRYADLTREALADVREGLVIDHELAETWAQSLDTNTPVPLPTPERPT' A
#
# COMPACT_ATOMS: atom_id res chain seq x y z
N MET A 1 -12.04 26.95 12.40
CA MET A 1 -11.08 26.75 11.29
C MET A 1 -10.39 25.37 11.32
N ALA A 2 -10.86 24.39 12.11
CA ALA A 2 -10.26 23.04 12.16
C ALA A 2 -10.75 22.08 11.05
N ASN A 3 -11.87 22.40 10.38
CA ASN A 3 -12.50 21.51 9.39
C ASN A 3 -11.72 21.43 8.06
N THR A 4 -11.14 22.55 7.62
CA THR A 4 -10.45 22.68 6.31
C THR A 4 -9.08 22.02 6.25
N ASN A 5 -8.43 21.78 7.40
CA ASN A 5 -7.14 21.09 7.46
C ASN A 5 -7.30 19.59 7.17
N ASN A 6 -8.37 18.99 7.73
CA ASN A 6 -8.70 17.59 7.50
C ASN A 6 -9.08 17.34 6.04
N GLU A 7 -9.90 18.20 5.45
CA GLU A 7 -10.33 18.10 4.04
C GLU A 7 -9.15 18.10 3.06
N ARG A 8 -8.16 18.99 3.28
CA ARG A 8 -6.94 19.02 2.46
C ARG A 8 -6.11 17.75 2.62
N ARG A 9 -5.91 17.30 3.87
CA ARG A 9 -5.17 16.07 4.14
C ARG A 9 -5.82 14.85 3.48
N TYR A 10 -7.14 14.72 3.52
CA TYR A 10 -7.84 13.62 2.84
C TYR A 10 -7.75 13.71 1.32
N ALA A 11 -7.84 14.92 0.74
CA ALA A 11 -7.67 15.12 -0.69
C ALA A 11 -6.26 14.76 -1.17
N ASP A 12 -5.24 15.08 -0.38
CA ASP A 12 -3.85 14.76 -0.70
C ASP A 12 -3.58 13.25 -0.58
N LEU A 13 -4.04 12.59 0.49
CA LEU A 13 -3.97 11.13 0.64
C LEU A 13 -4.73 10.38 -0.47
N THR A 14 -5.87 10.92 -0.92
CA THR A 14 -6.62 10.32 -2.04
C THR A 14 -5.84 10.43 -3.35
N ARG A 15 -5.16 11.55 -3.59
CA ARG A 15 -4.32 11.72 -4.80
C ARG A 15 -3.10 10.80 -4.79
N GLU A 16 -2.47 10.62 -3.64
CA GLU A 16 -1.35 9.70 -3.44
C GLU A 16 -1.79 8.25 -3.75
N ALA A 17 -2.88 7.79 -3.14
CA ALA A 17 -3.42 6.46 -3.42
C ALA A 17 -3.83 6.27 -4.90
N LEU A 18 -4.33 7.32 -5.57
CA LEU A 18 -4.64 7.27 -7.00
C LEU A 18 -3.38 7.26 -7.88
N ALA A 19 -2.28 7.87 -7.43
CA ALA A 19 -1.00 7.82 -8.13
C ALA A 19 -0.44 6.39 -8.11
N ASP A 20 -0.50 5.72 -6.96
CA ASP A 20 -0.06 4.33 -6.82
C ASP A 20 -0.84 3.38 -7.76
N VAL A 21 -2.17 3.57 -7.85
CA VAL A 21 -3.03 2.82 -8.79
C VAL A 21 -2.68 3.16 -10.25
N ARG A 22 -2.43 4.42 -10.56
CA ARG A 22 -2.08 4.87 -11.93
C ARG A 22 -0.73 4.33 -12.39
N GLU A 23 0.22 4.20 -11.47
CA GLU A 23 1.55 3.66 -11.73
C GLU A 23 1.57 2.13 -11.82
N GLY A 24 0.42 1.47 -11.60
CA GLY A 24 0.34 0.01 -11.68
C GLY A 24 1.17 -0.67 -10.60
N LEU A 25 1.36 -0.01 -9.45
CA LEU A 25 2.05 -0.55 -8.29
C LEU A 25 1.19 -1.66 -7.66
N VAL A 26 1.30 -2.85 -8.23
CA VAL A 26 0.60 -4.05 -7.79
C VAL A 26 1.59 -4.94 -7.05
N ILE A 27 1.15 -5.49 -5.93
CA ILE A 27 1.87 -6.56 -5.23
C ILE A 27 1.36 -7.87 -5.81
N ASP A 28 2.27 -8.76 -6.20
CA ASP A 28 1.91 -10.10 -6.65
C ASP A 28 1.13 -10.85 -5.56
N HIS A 29 0.08 -11.56 -5.97
CA HIS A 29 -0.79 -12.25 -5.03
C HIS A 29 -0.05 -13.33 -4.24
N GLU A 30 0.88 -14.07 -4.84
CA GLU A 30 1.66 -15.11 -4.18
C GLU A 30 2.61 -14.52 -3.12
N LEU A 31 3.16 -13.32 -3.39
CA LEU A 31 3.95 -12.57 -2.41
C LEU A 31 3.10 -12.14 -1.20
N ALA A 32 1.87 -11.67 -1.45
CA ALA A 32 0.94 -11.30 -0.39
C ALA A 32 0.51 -12.51 0.45
N GLU A 33 0.23 -13.65 -0.19
CA GLU A 33 -0.11 -14.90 0.50
C GLU A 33 1.06 -15.43 1.36
N THR A 34 2.26 -15.45 0.82
CA THR A 34 3.47 -15.89 1.54
C THR A 34 3.72 -15.02 2.77
N TRP A 35 3.55 -13.70 2.62
CA TRP A 35 3.64 -12.78 3.73
C TRP A 35 2.59 -13.08 4.80
N ALA A 36 1.31 -13.21 4.41
CA ALA A 36 0.23 -13.50 5.34
C ALA A 36 0.44 -14.82 6.10
N GLN A 37 0.85 -15.89 5.41
CA GLN A 37 1.16 -17.18 6.02
C GLN A 37 2.33 -17.11 7.00
N SER A 38 3.31 -16.23 6.75
CA SER A 38 4.46 -16.07 7.66
C SER A 38 4.08 -15.42 9.00
N LEU A 39 3.00 -14.64 9.04
CA LEU A 39 2.54 -13.94 10.26
C LEU A 39 2.07 -14.91 11.34
N ASP A 40 1.60 -16.09 10.95
CA ASP A 40 1.20 -17.17 11.87
C ASP A 40 2.40 -17.99 12.38
N THR A 41 3.63 -17.63 11.98
CA THR A 41 4.88 -18.31 12.37
C THR A 41 5.76 -17.43 13.24
N ASN A 42 6.78 -18.02 13.88
CA ASN A 42 7.79 -17.27 14.66
C ASN A 42 8.84 -16.56 13.77
N THR A 43 8.71 -16.64 12.45
CA THR A 43 9.65 -16.07 11.47
C THR A 43 8.87 -15.32 10.38
N PRO A 44 8.29 -14.15 10.71
CA PRO A 44 7.59 -13.36 9.72
C PRO A 44 8.55 -12.86 8.65
N VAL A 45 8.11 -12.88 7.39
CA VAL A 45 8.87 -12.34 6.27
C VAL A 45 8.55 -10.84 6.10
N PRO A 46 9.45 -10.05 5.47
CA PRO A 46 9.19 -8.63 5.21
C PRO A 46 7.91 -8.40 4.39
N LEU A 47 7.27 -7.26 4.61
CA LEU A 47 6.11 -6.84 3.81
C LEU A 47 6.51 -6.74 2.32
N PRO A 48 5.78 -7.38 1.40
CA PRO A 48 6.11 -7.36 -0.01
C PRO A 48 5.93 -5.96 -0.59
N THR A 49 6.86 -5.55 -1.46
CA THR A 49 6.85 -4.25 -2.13
C THR A 49 6.25 -4.39 -3.53
N PRO A 50 5.41 -3.44 -3.98
CA PRO A 50 4.83 -3.49 -5.31
C PRO A 50 5.91 -3.45 -6.39
N GLU A 51 5.70 -4.19 -7.47
CA GLU A 51 6.60 -4.14 -8.62
C GLU A 51 6.37 -2.84 -9.38
N ARG A 52 7.46 -2.12 -9.70
CA ARG A 52 7.38 -0.97 -10.61
C ARG A 52 7.40 -1.50 -12.05
N PRO A 53 6.37 -1.21 -12.86
CA PRO A 53 6.42 -1.53 -14.28
C PRO A 53 7.59 -0.77 -14.96
N THR A 54 8.35 -1.48 -15.79
CA THR A 54 9.50 -0.94 -16.56
C THR A 54 9.09 -0.38 -17.91
#